data_AF-A0A7J2H6B8-F1
#
_entry.id   AF-A0A7J2H6B8-F1
#
_cell.length_a   1.000
_cell.length_b   1.000
_cell.length_c   1.000
_cell.angle_alpha   90.00
_cell.angle_beta   90.00
_cell.angle_gamma   90.00
#
_symmetry.space_group_name_H-M   'P 1'
#
loop_
_entity.id
_entity.type
_entity.pdbx_description
1 polymer ?
#
loop_
_entity_poly.entity_id
_entity_poly.type
_entity_poly.pdbx_seq_one_letter_code
_entity_poly.pdbx_strand_id
1 'polypeptide(L)'
;MASSLTSEFRVKGYKVVDSGSDKYAFDLVAAKGEEVVAVKVVEHIDRSVRRIADDLRKLGSSLDLAPLLVCHEGASSDSLSTYRGIPSLSYDTFKRLIKGEEVPFIYFSRGGIYVKIRGEVIRYKRRERNMSLGELAYELGVSRRMVYAYETGRADATLEVASRLVRTFGEEVVETLSLKTIHEHFNSQQALLRRSCPTTRVRDPLLRGFLRVLEELGYMRYLLEKAPFHIAAGKREEGHKLLIRKAGEEDELENRVTVDVARVCHSRAILVTRRSEDALMNSHVVRIPE
;
A
#
# COMPACT_ATOMS: atom_id res chain seq x y z
N MET A 1 5.98 -20.81 -0.21
CA MET A 1 6.71 -19.67 0.38
C MET A 1 5.75 -18.54 0.76
N ALA A 2 4.92 -18.05 -0.17
CA ALA A 2 3.71 -17.26 0.17
C ALA A 2 2.77 -17.98 1.16
N SER A 3 2.81 -19.32 1.19
CA SER A 3 2.08 -20.17 2.14
C SER A 3 2.32 -19.83 3.62
N SER A 4 3.53 -19.45 4.02
CA SER A 4 3.82 -19.09 5.43
C SER A 4 3.26 -17.72 5.82
N LEU A 5 3.33 -16.73 4.93
CA LEU A 5 2.75 -15.41 5.19
C LEU A 5 1.23 -15.48 5.17
N THR A 6 0.67 -16.29 4.26
CA THR A 6 -0.77 -16.52 4.15
C THR A 6 -1.35 -17.10 5.45
N SER A 7 -0.67 -18.07 6.07
CA SER A 7 -1.12 -18.62 7.36
C SER A 7 -1.02 -17.59 8.49
N GLU A 8 0.07 -16.82 8.56
CA GLU A 8 0.25 -15.76 9.56
C GLU A 8 -0.86 -14.69 9.47
N PHE A 9 -1.18 -14.23 8.26
CA PHE A 9 -2.30 -13.31 8.03
C PHE A 9 -3.65 -13.90 8.48
N ARG A 10 -3.93 -15.16 8.14
CA ARG A 10 -5.18 -15.84 8.54
C ARG A 10 -5.29 -15.98 10.05
N VAL A 11 -4.21 -16.32 10.76
CA VAL A 11 -4.17 -16.38 12.23
C VAL A 11 -4.50 -15.02 12.85
N LYS A 12 -4.09 -13.92 12.22
CA LYS A 12 -4.42 -12.55 12.66
C LYS A 12 -5.82 -12.08 12.22
N GLY A 13 -6.61 -12.95 11.59
CA GLY A 13 -7.99 -12.71 11.19
C GLY A 13 -8.16 -12.00 9.84
N TYR A 14 -7.13 -11.99 9.00
CA TYR A 14 -7.24 -11.47 7.63
C TYR A 14 -7.86 -12.50 6.70
N LYS A 15 -8.73 -12.04 5.80
CA LYS A 15 -9.10 -12.80 4.59
C LYS A 15 -7.95 -12.66 3.60
N VAL A 16 -7.48 -13.77 3.03
CA VAL A 16 -6.29 -13.78 2.16
C VAL A 16 -6.59 -14.49 0.85
N VAL A 17 -6.21 -13.84 -0.26
CA VAL A 17 -6.25 -14.39 -1.62
C VAL A 17 -4.81 -14.52 -2.12
N ASP A 18 -4.45 -15.71 -2.58
CA ASP A 18 -3.18 -15.96 -3.27
C ASP A 18 -3.38 -15.66 -4.77
N SER A 19 -2.39 -15.03 -5.38
CA SER A 19 -2.44 -14.67 -6.80
C SER A 19 -2.35 -15.90 -7.71
N GLY A 20 -1.82 -17.01 -7.22
CA GLY A 20 -1.60 -18.26 -7.95
C GLY A 20 -0.46 -18.18 -8.98
N SER A 21 0.22 -17.04 -9.11
CA SER A 21 1.35 -16.89 -10.01
C SER A 21 2.31 -15.77 -9.59
N ASP A 22 3.59 -16.09 -9.59
CA ASP A 22 4.71 -15.17 -9.37
C ASP A 22 4.85 -14.09 -10.45
N LYS A 23 4.20 -14.27 -11.62
CA LYS A 23 4.22 -13.30 -12.72
C LYS A 23 3.43 -12.02 -12.40
N TYR A 24 2.58 -12.04 -11.39
CA TYR A 24 1.72 -10.92 -11.03
C TYR A 24 2.39 -9.91 -10.11
N ALA A 25 1.78 -8.73 -10.02
CA ALA A 25 2.22 -7.58 -9.27
C ALA A 25 2.07 -7.77 -7.75
N PHE A 26 1.32 -8.77 -7.33
CA PHE A 26 1.16 -9.22 -5.96
C PHE A 26 1.21 -10.75 -5.93
N ASP A 27 1.69 -11.31 -4.83
CA ASP A 27 1.59 -12.74 -4.55
C ASP A 27 0.39 -13.02 -3.64
N LEU A 28 0.02 -12.06 -2.79
CA LEU A 28 -1.19 -12.14 -2.00
C LEU A 28 -1.86 -10.78 -1.81
N VAL A 29 -3.16 -10.83 -1.59
CA VAL A 29 -3.97 -9.71 -1.09
C VAL A 29 -4.60 -10.15 0.22
N ALA A 30 -4.46 -9.33 1.26
CA ALA A 30 -5.05 -9.60 2.57
C ALA A 30 -5.91 -8.42 3.03
N ALA A 31 -7.08 -8.70 3.63
CA ALA A 31 -7.95 -7.67 4.19
C ALA A 31 -8.53 -8.04 5.56
N LYS A 32 -8.64 -7.02 6.42
CA LYS A 32 -9.30 -7.07 7.74
C LYS A 32 -10.02 -5.75 8.01
N GLY A 33 -11.35 -5.76 7.99
CA GLY A 33 -12.13 -4.51 8.04
C GLY A 33 -11.86 -3.64 6.82
N GLU A 34 -11.44 -2.41 7.05
CA GLU A 34 -11.00 -1.44 6.02
C GLU A 34 -9.51 -1.55 5.67
N GLU A 35 -8.72 -2.29 6.45
CA GLU A 35 -7.30 -2.49 6.16
C GLU A 35 -7.15 -3.52 5.04
N VAL A 36 -6.70 -3.07 3.87
CA VAL A 36 -6.39 -3.93 2.72
C VAL A 36 -4.92 -3.74 2.34
N VAL A 37 -4.19 -4.83 2.15
CA VAL A 37 -2.79 -4.84 1.70
C VAL A 37 -2.62 -5.77 0.51
N ALA A 38 -1.85 -5.32 -0.49
CA ALA A 38 -1.37 -6.16 -1.57
C ALA A 38 0.14 -6.32 -1.43
N VAL A 39 0.60 -7.56 -1.32
CA VAL A 39 1.99 -7.88 -0.99
C VAL A 39 2.63 -8.59 -2.17
N LYS A 40 3.80 -8.10 -2.58
CA LYS A 40 4.70 -8.82 -3.49
C LYS A 40 5.96 -9.19 -2.74
N VAL A 41 6.31 -10.47 -2.75
CA VAL A 41 7.57 -11.00 -2.22
C VAL A 41 8.53 -11.22 -3.37
N VAL A 42 9.77 -10.74 -3.21
CA VAL A 42 10.84 -10.91 -4.19
C VAL A 42 12.14 -11.29 -3.48
N GLU A 43 13.05 -11.94 -4.19
CA GLU A 43 14.36 -12.27 -3.63
C GLU A 43 15.18 -11.00 -3.40
N HIS A 44 15.34 -10.20 -4.47
CA HIS A 44 16.00 -8.90 -4.45
C HIS A 44 15.34 -7.96 -5.46
N ILE A 45 15.55 -6.65 -5.30
CA ILE A 45 15.02 -5.65 -6.23
C ILE A 45 15.93 -5.55 -7.46
N ASP A 46 15.45 -6.07 -8.59
CA ASP A 46 16.17 -6.04 -9.87
C ASP A 46 15.40 -5.28 -10.97
N ARG A 47 15.81 -5.45 -12.23
CA ARG A 47 15.12 -4.85 -13.38
C ARG A 47 13.75 -5.46 -13.66
N SER A 48 13.54 -6.74 -13.32
CA SER A 48 12.27 -7.45 -13.55
C SER A 48 11.15 -6.90 -12.65
N VAL A 49 11.50 -6.49 -11.42
CA VAL A 49 10.57 -5.90 -10.44
C VAL A 49 9.97 -4.57 -10.91
N ARG A 50 10.61 -3.86 -11.85
CA ARG A 50 10.14 -2.53 -12.31
C ARG A 50 8.69 -2.53 -12.77
N ARG A 51 8.28 -3.49 -13.61
CA ARG A 51 6.90 -3.56 -14.14
C ARG A 51 5.91 -4.01 -13.06
N ILE A 52 6.32 -4.96 -12.22
CA ILE A 52 5.55 -5.41 -11.05
C ILE A 52 5.27 -4.24 -10.11
N ALA A 53 6.29 -3.45 -9.74
CA ALA A 53 6.13 -2.30 -8.87
C ALA A 53 5.25 -1.20 -9.50
N ASP A 54 5.33 -1.00 -10.81
CA ASP A 54 4.48 -0.03 -11.51
C ASP A 54 2.99 -0.45 -11.45
N ASP A 55 2.68 -1.74 -11.58
CA ASP A 55 1.31 -2.26 -11.47
C ASP A 55 0.81 -2.38 -10.04
N LEU A 56 1.66 -2.79 -9.10
CA LEU A 56 1.37 -2.80 -7.67
C LEU A 56 1.02 -1.39 -7.17
N ARG A 57 1.70 -0.38 -7.71
CA ARG A 57 1.42 1.03 -7.42
C ARG A 57 0.05 1.47 -7.94
N LYS A 58 -0.29 1.09 -9.17
CA LYS A 58 -1.61 1.36 -9.76
C LYS A 58 -2.73 0.70 -8.94
N LEU A 59 -2.50 -0.51 -8.44
CA LEU A 59 -3.43 -1.20 -7.54
C LEU A 59 -3.65 -0.42 -6.24
N GLY A 60 -2.57 -0.01 -5.57
CA GLY A 60 -2.68 0.81 -4.35
C GLY A 60 -3.46 2.12 -4.58
N SER A 61 -3.23 2.79 -5.71
CA SER A 61 -3.95 4.02 -6.06
C SER A 61 -5.44 3.79 -6.29
N SER A 62 -5.77 2.79 -7.12
CA SER A 62 -7.14 2.55 -7.60
C SER A 62 -8.02 1.79 -6.62
N LEU A 63 -7.46 0.95 -5.76
CA LEU A 63 -8.25 0.14 -4.82
C LEU A 63 -8.17 0.65 -3.38
N ASP A 64 -7.47 1.76 -3.14
CA ASP A 64 -7.25 2.35 -1.82
C ASP A 64 -6.73 1.33 -0.80
N LEU A 65 -5.67 0.63 -1.19
CA LEU A 65 -5.01 -0.41 -0.39
C LEU A 65 -3.54 -0.04 -0.15
N ALA A 66 -2.90 -0.68 0.82
CA ALA A 66 -1.46 -0.60 1.05
C ALA A 66 -0.71 -1.51 0.05
N PRO A 67 0.01 -0.98 -0.95
CA PRO A 67 0.94 -1.79 -1.72
C PRO A 67 2.23 -1.97 -0.94
N LEU A 68 2.74 -3.20 -0.87
CA LEU A 68 3.98 -3.50 -0.17
C LEU A 68 4.85 -4.45 -0.98
N LEU A 69 6.10 -4.06 -1.18
CA LEU A 69 7.16 -4.93 -1.67
C LEU A 69 7.93 -5.51 -0.48
N VAL A 70 8.15 -6.81 -0.47
CA VAL A 70 8.85 -7.53 0.58
C VAL A 70 10.05 -8.22 -0.04
N CYS A 71 11.24 -7.92 0.45
CA CYS A 71 12.48 -8.42 -0.13
C CYS A 71 13.20 -9.36 0.85
N HIS A 72 13.71 -10.49 0.37
CA HIS A 72 14.57 -11.34 1.18
C HIS A 72 15.95 -10.71 1.39
N GLU A 73 16.52 -10.16 0.33
CA GLU A 73 17.85 -9.58 0.33
C GLU A 73 17.83 -8.09 -0.07
N GLY A 74 18.81 -7.33 0.43
CA GLY A 74 19.07 -5.94 0.03
C GLY A 74 18.14 -4.88 0.65
N ALA A 75 17.08 -5.28 1.35
CA ALA A 75 16.26 -4.36 2.14
C ALA A 75 16.85 -4.17 3.55
N SER A 76 16.87 -2.93 4.02
CA SER A 76 17.31 -2.60 5.38
C SER A 76 16.33 -3.19 6.41
N SER A 77 16.87 -3.75 7.50
CA SER A 77 16.05 -4.23 8.60
C SER A 77 15.35 -3.07 9.31
N ASP A 78 14.15 -3.32 9.82
CA ASP A 78 13.37 -2.44 10.69
C ASP A 78 13.12 -1.04 10.12
N SER A 79 13.24 -0.88 8.80
CA SER A 79 13.09 0.40 8.12
C SER A 79 12.38 0.24 6.79
N LEU A 80 11.47 1.18 6.53
CA LEU A 80 10.70 1.29 5.32
C LEU A 80 11.50 2.04 4.26
N SER A 81 11.90 1.30 3.23
CA SER A 81 12.47 1.88 2.01
C SER A 81 11.36 2.17 1.00
N THR A 82 11.67 2.93 -0.05
CA THR A 82 10.71 3.20 -1.13
C THR A 82 11.35 2.87 -2.47
N TYR A 83 10.75 1.93 -3.19
CA TYR A 83 11.13 1.59 -4.56
C TYR A 83 10.06 2.09 -5.53
N ARG A 84 10.40 3.07 -6.39
CA ARG A 84 9.48 3.64 -7.41
C ARG A 84 8.12 4.11 -6.85
N GLY A 85 8.11 4.59 -5.61
CA GLY A 85 6.90 5.03 -4.91
C GLY A 85 6.11 3.90 -4.23
N ILE A 86 6.66 2.70 -4.15
CA ILE A 86 6.12 1.57 -3.39
C ILE A 86 6.93 1.40 -2.09
N PRO A 87 6.26 1.39 -0.93
CA PRO A 87 6.86 0.96 0.33
C PRO A 87 7.51 -0.42 0.21
N SER A 88 8.71 -0.57 0.76
CA SER A 88 9.45 -1.83 0.73
C SER A 88 10.06 -2.15 2.09
N LEU A 89 9.89 -3.40 2.53
CA LEU A 89 10.42 -3.94 3.79
C LEU A 89 11.25 -5.18 3.54
N SER A 90 12.16 -5.51 4.48
CA SER A 90 12.75 -6.84 4.50
C SER A 90 11.72 -7.89 4.92
N TYR A 91 11.92 -9.13 4.47
CA TYR A 91 11.06 -10.26 4.80
C TYR A 91 10.92 -10.45 6.31
N ASP A 92 12.04 -10.37 7.05
CA ASP A 92 12.05 -10.51 8.50
C ASP A 92 11.27 -9.40 9.20
N THR A 93 11.46 -8.14 8.78
CA THR A 93 10.70 -7.00 9.32
C THR A 93 9.20 -7.18 9.09
N PHE A 94 8.82 -7.60 7.88
CA PHE A 94 7.42 -7.82 7.53
C PHE A 94 6.80 -8.99 8.31
N LYS A 95 7.54 -10.08 8.52
CA LYS A 95 7.11 -11.22 9.31
C LYS A 95 6.86 -10.83 10.78
N ARG A 96 7.77 -10.08 11.38
CA ARG A 96 7.61 -9.52 12.74
C ARG A 96 6.38 -8.60 12.81
N LEU A 97 6.21 -7.74 11.81
CA LEU A 97 5.04 -6.85 11.69
C LEU A 97 3.72 -7.62 11.68
N ILE A 98 3.59 -8.67 10.86
CA ILE A 98 2.36 -9.49 10.82
C ILE A 98 2.14 -10.23 12.14
N LYS A 99 3.21 -10.70 12.80
CA LYS A 99 3.13 -11.31 14.13
C LYS A 99 2.66 -10.34 15.22
N GLY A 100 2.61 -9.04 14.93
CA GLY A 100 2.17 -7.99 15.85
C GLY A 100 3.28 -7.53 16.79
N GLU A 101 4.54 -7.74 16.40
CA GLU A 101 5.66 -7.12 17.10
C GLU A 101 5.69 -5.62 16.81
N GLU A 102 6.07 -4.83 17.81
CA GLU A 102 6.24 -3.39 17.64
C GLU A 102 7.54 -3.13 16.86
N VAL A 103 7.40 -2.47 15.71
CA VAL A 103 8.51 -2.03 14.86
C VAL A 103 8.43 -0.52 14.75
N PRO A 104 9.48 0.26 15.07
CA PRO A 104 9.44 1.70 14.90
C PRO A 104 9.28 2.07 13.42
N PHE A 105 8.52 3.12 13.12
CA PHE A 105 8.36 3.57 11.75
C PHE A 105 9.54 4.43 11.32
N ILE A 106 10.62 3.74 10.95
CA ILE A 106 11.83 4.31 10.34
C ILE A 106 11.67 4.29 8.81
N TYR A 107 12.08 5.36 8.12
CA TYR A 107 12.04 5.39 6.66
C TYR A 107 13.18 6.23 6.05
N PHE A 108 13.50 5.93 4.79
CA PHE A 108 14.50 6.67 4.02
C PHE A 108 13.86 7.79 3.20
N SER A 109 14.46 8.98 3.24
CA SER A 109 14.07 10.12 2.41
C SER A 109 15.28 10.87 1.87
N ARG A 110 15.05 11.86 1.00
CA ARG A 110 16.10 12.76 0.52
C ARG A 110 16.72 13.49 1.71
N GLY A 111 17.95 13.13 2.09
CA GLY A 111 18.66 13.72 3.22
C GLY A 111 18.93 12.77 4.40
N GLY A 112 18.48 11.51 4.35
CA GLY A 112 18.91 10.49 5.31
C GLY A 112 17.79 9.60 5.83
N ILE A 113 18.02 9.05 7.03
CA ILE A 113 17.13 8.15 7.75
C ILE A 113 16.31 8.95 8.75
N TYR A 114 14.99 8.80 8.66
CA TYR A 114 14.03 9.51 9.50
C TYR A 114 13.19 8.51 10.28
N VAL A 115 12.64 8.97 11.40
CA VAL A 115 11.73 8.23 12.25
C VAL A 115 10.45 9.05 12.38
N LYS A 116 9.31 8.42 12.10
CA LYS A 116 8.00 9.03 12.30
C LYS A 116 7.77 9.25 13.79
N ILE A 117 7.39 10.47 14.14
CA ILE A 117 7.21 10.90 15.53
C ILE A 117 5.79 11.40 15.76
N ARG A 118 5.30 11.19 16.98
CA ARG A 118 3.97 11.61 17.42
C ARG A 118 4.06 13.00 18.04
N GLY A 119 3.97 14.02 17.17
CA GLY A 119 4.10 15.43 17.56
C GLY A 119 3.22 15.86 18.73
N GLU A 120 1.95 15.43 18.74
CA GLU A 120 1.02 15.75 19.83
C GLU A 120 1.43 15.09 21.16
N VAL A 121 2.00 13.88 21.13
CA VAL A 121 2.52 13.20 22.34
C VAL A 121 3.75 13.92 22.86
N ILE A 122 4.66 14.35 21.98
CA ILE A 122 5.83 15.16 22.35
C ILE A 122 5.38 16.46 23.02
N ARG A 123 4.41 17.15 22.41
CA ARG A 123 3.85 18.40 22.93
C ARG A 123 3.22 18.21 24.31
N TYR A 124 2.46 17.14 24.48
CA TYR A 124 1.83 16.79 25.75
C TYR A 124 2.88 16.56 26.84
N LYS A 125 3.85 15.66 26.60
CA LYS A 125 4.89 15.33 27.58
C LYS A 125 5.81 16.49 27.91
N ARG A 126 6.16 17.32 26.92
CA ARG A 126 6.94 18.53 27.18
C ARG A 126 6.22 19.45 28.15
N ARG A 127 4.91 19.67 27.95
CA ARG A 127 4.09 20.52 28.83
C ARG A 127 3.90 19.91 30.20
N GLU A 128 3.69 18.60 30.28
CA GLU A 128 3.58 17.86 31.54
C GLU A 128 4.83 18.05 32.41
N ARG A 129 6.01 18.11 31.79
CA ARG A 129 7.29 18.38 32.45
C ARG A 129 7.64 19.86 32.62
N ASN A 130 6.71 20.79 32.33
CA ASN A 130 6.91 22.24 32.36
C ASN A 130 8.13 22.74 31.53
N MET A 131 8.51 21.99 30.50
CA MET A 131 9.63 22.36 29.63
C MET A 131 9.20 23.40 28.59
N SER A 132 9.99 24.43 28.41
CA SER A 132 9.87 25.38 27.30
C SER A 132 10.29 24.73 25.97
N LEU A 133 9.89 25.34 24.85
CA LEU A 133 10.40 24.95 23.52
C LEU A 133 11.93 25.10 23.42
N GLY A 134 12.50 26.03 24.19
CA GLY A 134 13.94 26.28 24.23
C GLY A 134 14.73 25.17 24.93
N GLU A 135 14.23 24.72 26.07
CA GLU A 135 14.86 23.63 26.84
C GLU A 135 14.83 22.33 26.06
N LEU A 136 13.69 21.95 25.49
CA LEU A 136 13.62 20.74 24.66
C LEU A 136 14.51 20.88 23.40
N ALA A 137 14.57 22.07 22.80
CA ALA A 137 15.45 22.31 21.65
C ALA A 137 16.93 22.11 22.01
N TYR A 138 17.35 22.59 23.17
CA TYR A 138 18.71 22.40 23.68
C TYR A 138 19.00 20.91 23.95
N GLU A 139 18.11 20.20 24.62
CA GLU A 139 18.26 18.77 24.93
C GLU A 139 18.34 17.90 23.66
N LEU A 140 17.53 18.22 22.65
CA LEU A 140 17.55 17.51 21.38
C LEU A 140 18.69 17.94 20.45
N GLY A 141 19.38 19.05 20.74
CA GLY A 141 20.41 19.63 19.86
C GLY A 141 19.84 20.20 18.56
N VAL A 142 18.62 20.74 18.59
CA VAL A 142 17.93 21.31 17.42
C VAL A 142 17.48 22.75 17.69
N SER A 143 16.95 23.44 16.68
CA SER A 143 16.38 24.78 16.89
C SER A 143 14.99 24.72 17.52
N ARG A 144 14.58 25.79 18.22
CA ARG A 144 13.19 25.97 18.71
C ARG A 144 12.15 25.79 17.60
N ARG A 145 12.47 26.25 16.38
CA ARG A 145 11.63 26.09 15.19
C ARG A 145 11.44 24.62 14.82
N MET A 146 12.46 23.79 14.98
CA MET A 146 12.35 22.34 14.72
C MET A 146 11.50 21.64 15.76
N VAL A 147 11.65 21.97 17.06
CA VAL A 147 10.75 21.43 18.08
C VAL A 147 9.29 21.77 17.77
N TYR A 148 9.02 23.02 17.39
CA TYR A 148 7.67 23.41 16.97
C TYR A 148 7.21 22.65 15.72
N ALA A 149 8.09 22.39 14.74
CA ALA A 149 7.77 21.59 13.57
C ALA A 149 7.45 20.14 13.92
N TYR A 150 8.17 19.55 14.88
CA TYR A 150 7.90 18.21 15.40
C TYR A 150 6.53 18.15 16.09
N GLU A 151 6.25 19.08 17.01
CA GLU A 151 4.96 19.12 17.73
C GLU A 151 3.75 19.34 16.81
N THR A 152 3.96 20.00 15.67
CA THR A 152 2.90 20.28 14.70
C THR A 152 2.85 19.29 13.53
N GLY A 153 3.65 18.21 13.58
CA GLY A 153 3.69 17.17 12.54
C GLY A 153 4.20 17.66 11.18
N ARG A 154 4.88 18.82 11.14
CA ARG A 154 5.46 19.39 9.91
C ARG A 154 6.81 18.79 9.53
N ALA A 155 7.47 18.11 10.47
CA ALA A 155 8.74 17.46 10.27
C ALA A 155 8.83 16.19 11.10
N ASP A 156 9.57 15.21 10.56
CA ASP A 156 9.96 13.99 11.25
C ASP A 156 11.39 14.13 11.78
N ALA A 157 11.75 13.30 12.77
CA ALA A 157 13.07 13.35 13.40
C ALA A 157 14.08 12.51 12.64
N THR A 158 15.35 12.92 12.64
CA THR A 158 16.45 12.01 12.28
C THR A 158 16.57 10.90 13.33
N LEU A 159 17.23 9.79 12.98
CA LEU A 159 17.44 8.68 13.93
C LEU A 159 18.09 9.13 15.26
N GLU A 160 19.08 10.04 15.19
CA GLU A 160 19.74 10.59 16.38
C GLU A 160 18.77 11.41 17.25
N VAL A 161 17.98 12.30 16.63
CA VAL A 161 17.01 13.13 17.36
C VAL A 161 15.89 12.28 17.94
N ALA A 162 15.42 11.26 17.21
CA ALA A 162 14.43 10.30 17.69
C ALA A 162 14.95 9.52 18.91
N SER A 163 16.21 9.09 18.88
CA SER A 163 16.84 8.42 20.04
C SER A 163 16.86 9.34 21.27
N ARG A 164 17.17 10.63 21.11
CA ARG A 164 17.10 11.61 22.20
C ARG A 164 15.66 11.78 22.70
N LEU A 165 14.69 11.93 21.80
CA LEU A 165 13.28 12.01 22.16
C LEU A 165 12.82 10.80 22.99
N VAL A 166 13.19 9.58 22.60
CA VAL A 166 12.87 8.36 23.34
C VAL A 166 13.53 8.36 24.71
N ARG A 167 14.80 8.77 24.82
CA ARG A 167 15.49 8.88 26.11
C ARG A 167 14.84 9.90 27.04
N THR A 168 14.39 11.04 26.49
CA THR A 168 13.72 12.07 27.26
C THR A 168 12.33 11.60 27.68
N PHE A 169 11.53 11.08 26.75
CA PHE A 169 10.08 10.97 26.91
C PHE A 169 9.51 9.55 26.91
N GLY A 170 10.28 8.53 26.53
CA GLY A 170 9.82 7.16 26.32
C GLY A 170 9.47 6.85 24.86
N GLU A 171 9.21 5.59 24.55
CA GLU A 171 9.00 5.09 23.18
C GLU A 171 7.69 5.60 22.53
N GLU A 172 6.71 6.02 23.33
CA GLU A 172 5.40 6.47 22.86
C GLU A 172 5.44 7.76 22.03
N VAL A 173 6.56 8.49 22.02
CA VAL A 173 6.79 9.65 21.15
C VAL A 173 7.11 9.25 19.71
N VAL A 174 7.38 7.97 19.47
CA VAL A 174 7.69 7.41 18.16
C VAL A 174 6.45 6.68 17.64
N GLU A 175 6.22 6.79 16.34
CA GLU A 175 5.15 6.04 15.68
C GLU A 175 5.62 4.64 15.30
N THR A 176 4.74 3.65 15.44
CA THR A 176 5.03 2.26 15.07
C THR A 176 4.55 1.97 13.65
N LEU A 177 5.27 1.09 12.97
CA LEU A 177 4.90 0.58 11.67
C LEU A 177 3.65 -0.32 11.80
N SER A 178 2.72 -0.19 10.87
CA SER A 178 1.51 -0.98 10.73
C SER A 178 1.06 -0.96 9.28
N LEU A 179 0.14 -1.85 8.88
CA LEU A 179 -0.39 -1.81 7.51
C LEU A 179 -1.11 -0.49 7.22
N LYS A 180 -1.82 0.06 8.22
CA LYS A 180 -2.42 1.38 8.16
C LYS A 180 -1.38 2.49 7.93
N THR A 181 -0.29 2.54 8.71
CA THR A 181 0.72 3.60 8.54
C THR A 181 1.50 3.44 7.23
N ILE A 182 1.68 2.22 6.72
CA ILE A 182 2.18 1.96 5.36
C ILE A 182 1.23 2.53 4.29
N HIS A 183 -0.08 2.32 4.44
CA HIS A 183 -1.09 2.89 3.54
C HIS A 183 -1.05 4.42 3.54
N GLU A 184 -1.05 5.04 4.72
CA GLU A 184 -1.00 6.49 4.88
C GLU A 184 0.28 7.08 4.28
N HIS A 185 1.43 6.44 4.53
CA HIS A 185 2.69 6.82 3.93
C HIS A 185 2.64 6.77 2.41
N PHE A 186 2.16 5.67 1.84
CA PHE A 186 2.00 5.52 0.39
C PHE A 186 1.12 6.63 -0.19
N ASN A 187 -0.04 6.90 0.40
CA ASN A 187 -0.95 7.95 -0.06
C ASN A 187 -0.31 9.35 0.02
N SER A 188 0.41 9.65 1.10
CA SER A 188 1.15 10.91 1.24
C SER A 188 2.16 11.11 0.11
N GLN A 189 2.91 10.06 -0.24
CA GLN A 189 3.89 10.11 -1.32
C GLN A 189 3.21 10.26 -2.69
N GLN A 190 2.05 9.62 -2.90
CA GLN A 190 1.31 9.77 -4.15
C GLN A 190 0.79 11.19 -4.38
N ALA A 191 0.26 11.84 -3.35
CA ALA A 191 -0.25 13.20 -3.43
C ALA A 191 0.83 14.19 -3.90
N LEU A 192 2.08 13.97 -3.47
CA LEU A 192 3.24 14.78 -3.88
C LEU A 192 3.62 14.59 -5.36
N LEU A 193 3.32 13.44 -5.95
CA LEU A 193 3.76 13.09 -7.30
C LEU A 193 2.92 13.75 -8.42
N ARG A 194 1.77 14.39 -8.11
CA ARG A 194 0.87 15.08 -9.08
C ARG A 194 0.74 14.38 -10.44
N ARG A 195 0.59 13.05 -10.44
CA ARG A 195 0.59 12.27 -11.69
C ARG A 195 -0.81 12.18 -12.28
N SER A 196 -0.98 12.69 -13.48
CA SER A 196 -2.11 12.34 -14.37
C SER A 196 -2.12 10.82 -14.60
N CYS A 197 -3.31 10.22 -14.75
CA CYS A 197 -3.40 8.86 -15.25
C CYS A 197 -2.69 8.81 -16.62
N PRO A 198 -1.64 8.00 -16.79
CA PRO A 198 -0.93 7.95 -18.05
C PRO A 198 -1.88 7.47 -19.15
N THR A 199 -1.92 8.20 -20.27
CA THR A 199 -2.63 7.79 -21.49
C THR A 199 -1.94 6.55 -22.04
N THR A 200 -2.41 5.40 -21.58
CA THR A 200 -1.84 4.11 -22.00
C THR A 200 -2.42 3.77 -23.36
N ARG A 201 -1.56 3.58 -24.37
CA ARG A 201 -1.98 3.12 -25.70
C ARG A 201 -2.48 1.68 -25.57
N VAL A 202 -3.80 1.52 -25.54
CA VAL A 202 -4.46 0.21 -25.43
C VAL A 202 -4.80 -0.30 -26.83
N ARG A 203 -4.24 -1.45 -27.20
CA ARG A 203 -4.49 -2.08 -28.52
C ARG A 203 -5.91 -2.62 -28.63
N ASP A 204 -6.38 -3.29 -27.58
CA ASP A 204 -7.71 -3.90 -27.51
C ASP A 204 -8.83 -2.83 -27.49
N PRO A 205 -9.77 -2.84 -28.47
CA PRO A 205 -10.84 -1.85 -28.55
C PRO A 205 -11.82 -1.89 -27.37
N LEU A 206 -12.12 -3.07 -26.83
CA LEU A 206 -13.03 -3.26 -25.72
C LEU A 206 -12.44 -2.65 -24.44
N LEU A 207 -11.19 -2.98 -24.12
CA LEU A 207 -10.49 -2.39 -22.97
C LEU A 207 -10.36 -0.87 -23.12
N ARG A 208 -10.14 -0.37 -24.35
CA ARG A 208 -10.13 1.07 -24.63
C ARG A 208 -11.49 1.72 -24.36
N GLY A 209 -12.58 1.06 -24.72
CA GLY A 209 -13.95 1.48 -24.42
C GLY A 209 -14.19 1.61 -22.93
N PHE A 210 -13.89 0.56 -22.15
CA PHE A 210 -14.00 0.60 -20.69
C PHE A 210 -13.21 1.74 -20.07
N LEU A 211 -11.97 1.93 -20.51
CA LEU A 211 -11.14 3.02 -20.01
C LEU A 211 -11.78 4.39 -20.31
N ARG A 212 -12.29 4.62 -21.52
CA ARG A 212 -12.98 5.89 -21.84
C ARG A 212 -14.19 6.12 -20.93
N VAL A 213 -15.07 5.13 -20.82
CA VAL A 213 -16.29 5.24 -19.99
C VAL A 213 -15.94 5.50 -18.53
N LEU A 214 -14.95 4.79 -17.98
CA LEU A 214 -14.48 5.01 -16.61
C LEU A 214 -13.93 6.43 -16.41
N GLU A 215 -13.24 7.00 -17.41
CA GLU A 215 -12.76 8.39 -17.37
C GLU A 215 -13.91 9.38 -17.32
N GLU A 216 -14.91 9.21 -18.19
CA GLU A 216 -16.10 10.06 -18.28
C GLU A 216 -16.91 10.03 -16.97
N LEU A 217 -16.92 8.89 -16.28
CA LEU A 217 -17.55 8.71 -14.97
C LEU A 217 -16.70 9.22 -13.79
N GLY A 218 -15.47 9.71 -14.06
CA GLY A 218 -14.57 10.27 -13.06
C GLY A 218 -13.82 9.23 -12.22
N TYR A 219 -13.68 8.00 -12.70
CA TYR A 219 -12.85 6.99 -12.04
C TYR A 219 -11.37 7.23 -12.33
N MET A 220 -10.53 7.09 -11.30
CA MET A 220 -9.11 6.82 -11.49
C MET A 220 -8.99 5.40 -12.04
N ARG A 221 -8.31 5.22 -13.17
CA ARG A 221 -8.32 3.97 -13.91
C ARG A 221 -6.95 3.60 -14.44
N TYR A 222 -6.60 2.33 -14.35
CA TYR A 222 -5.32 1.83 -14.79
C TYR A 222 -5.44 0.53 -15.55
N LEU A 223 -4.70 0.43 -16.66
CA LEU A 223 -4.40 -0.83 -17.30
C LEU A 223 -3.25 -1.53 -16.55
N LEU A 224 -3.42 -2.82 -16.28
CA LEU A 224 -2.46 -3.68 -15.61
C LEU A 224 -1.98 -4.76 -16.59
N GLU A 225 -0.68 -5.00 -16.60
CA GLU A 225 -0.01 -6.06 -17.38
C GLU A 225 0.35 -7.27 -16.51
N LYS A 226 0.57 -7.02 -15.22
CA LYS A 226 1.03 -7.99 -14.22
C LYS A 226 -0.09 -8.24 -13.22
N ALA A 227 -1.30 -8.56 -13.68
CA ALA A 227 -2.41 -8.90 -12.80
C ALA A 227 -3.32 -9.94 -13.45
N PRO A 228 -4.11 -10.70 -12.66
CA PRO A 228 -5.11 -11.63 -13.19
C PRO A 228 -6.32 -10.89 -13.77
N PHE A 229 -6.31 -9.56 -13.83
CA PHE A 229 -7.34 -8.72 -14.44
C PHE A 229 -6.66 -7.56 -15.18
N HIS A 230 -7.38 -6.98 -16.13
CA HIS A 230 -6.80 -6.05 -17.09
C HIS A 230 -6.91 -4.59 -16.62
N ILE A 231 -7.99 -4.25 -15.93
CA ILE A 231 -8.24 -2.89 -15.46
C ILE A 231 -8.53 -2.91 -13.96
N ALA A 232 -7.91 -1.98 -13.24
CA ALA A 232 -8.33 -1.60 -11.89
C ALA A 232 -8.73 -0.13 -11.90
N ALA A 233 -9.88 0.17 -11.31
CA ALA A 233 -10.41 1.51 -11.24
C ALA A 233 -11.04 1.81 -9.89
N GLY A 234 -10.95 3.05 -9.45
CA GLY A 234 -11.56 3.50 -8.21
C GLY A 234 -11.89 4.97 -8.17
N LYS A 235 -12.88 5.29 -7.33
CA LYS A 235 -13.33 6.63 -7.04
C LYS A 235 -13.34 6.81 -5.53
N ARG A 236 -12.19 7.25 -4.99
CA ARG A 236 -11.90 7.25 -3.55
C ARG A 236 -12.98 7.96 -2.72
N GLU A 237 -13.47 9.10 -3.19
CA GLU A 237 -14.51 9.88 -2.47
C GLU A 237 -15.86 9.15 -2.37
N GLU A 238 -16.17 8.26 -3.32
CA GLU A 238 -17.42 7.49 -3.33
C GLU A 238 -17.23 6.06 -2.80
N GLY A 239 -16.00 5.65 -2.47
CA GLY A 239 -15.68 4.28 -2.08
C GLY A 239 -15.86 3.23 -3.20
N HIS A 240 -16.21 3.65 -4.41
CA HIS A 240 -16.47 2.75 -5.53
C HIS A 240 -15.17 2.21 -6.13
N LYS A 241 -15.05 0.88 -6.20
CA LYS A 241 -13.87 0.16 -6.70
C LYS A 241 -14.30 -0.90 -7.71
N LEU A 242 -13.57 -1.00 -8.81
CA LEU A 242 -13.89 -1.86 -9.94
C LEU A 242 -12.65 -2.60 -10.45
N LEU A 243 -12.82 -3.88 -10.74
CA LEU A 243 -11.86 -4.71 -11.46
C LEU A 243 -12.51 -5.20 -12.74
N ILE A 244 -11.82 -5.11 -13.89
CA ILE A 244 -12.35 -5.59 -15.17
C ILE A 244 -11.39 -6.59 -15.76
N ARG A 245 -11.93 -7.76 -16.13
CA ARG A 245 -11.22 -8.80 -16.82
C ARG A 245 -11.98 -9.19 -18.09
N LYS A 246 -11.29 -9.16 -19.22
CA LYS A 246 -11.69 -9.88 -20.42
C LYS A 246 -11.30 -11.36 -20.23
N ALA A 247 -12.28 -12.24 -20.12
CA ALA A 247 -12.08 -13.65 -19.83
C ALA A 247 -11.95 -14.46 -21.13
N GLY A 248 -10.85 -15.21 -21.29
CA GLY A 248 -10.73 -16.27 -22.28
C GLY A 248 -11.44 -17.56 -21.83
N GLU A 249 -11.61 -18.49 -22.77
CA GLU A 249 -12.33 -19.76 -22.53
C GLU A 249 -11.60 -20.70 -21.54
N GLU A 250 -10.27 -20.55 -21.39
CA GLU A 250 -9.43 -21.42 -20.54
C GLU A 250 -8.99 -20.75 -19.22
N ASP A 251 -9.48 -19.55 -18.92
CA ASP A 251 -8.96 -18.70 -17.84
C ASP A 251 -9.70 -18.85 -16.49
N GLU A 252 -10.17 -20.04 -16.15
CA GLU A 252 -10.97 -20.24 -14.93
C GLU A 252 -10.23 -19.80 -13.66
N LEU A 253 -8.92 -20.10 -13.55
CA LEU A 253 -8.12 -19.69 -12.41
C LEU A 253 -8.05 -18.17 -12.27
N GLU A 254 -7.71 -17.45 -13.36
CA GLU A 254 -7.58 -16.00 -13.33
C GLU A 254 -8.94 -15.32 -13.08
N ASN A 255 -10.03 -15.90 -13.59
CA ASN A 255 -11.40 -15.46 -13.29
C ASN A 255 -11.72 -15.60 -11.80
N ARG A 256 -11.44 -16.76 -11.19
CA ARG A 256 -11.65 -16.98 -9.75
C ARG A 256 -10.83 -16.00 -8.90
N VAL A 257 -9.53 -15.87 -9.18
CA VAL A 257 -8.65 -14.94 -8.45
C VAL A 257 -9.16 -13.51 -8.58
N THR A 258 -9.62 -13.08 -9.76
CA THR A 258 -10.20 -11.74 -9.95
C THR A 258 -11.41 -11.51 -9.05
N VAL A 259 -12.33 -12.48 -8.97
CA VAL A 259 -13.53 -12.39 -8.13
C VAL A 259 -13.17 -12.39 -6.64
N ASP A 260 -12.21 -13.22 -6.24
CA ASP A 260 -11.77 -13.31 -4.85
C ASP A 260 -11.06 -12.02 -4.40
N VAL A 261 -10.18 -11.47 -5.24
CA VAL A 261 -9.56 -10.16 -4.99
C VAL A 261 -10.63 -9.08 -4.92
N ALA A 262 -11.63 -9.09 -5.79
CA ALA A 262 -12.71 -8.10 -5.74
C ALA A 262 -13.47 -8.16 -4.40
N ARG A 263 -13.79 -9.37 -3.94
CA ARG A 263 -14.45 -9.59 -2.66
C ARG A 263 -13.61 -9.11 -1.48
N VAL A 264 -12.30 -9.40 -1.47
CA VAL A 264 -11.40 -9.03 -0.36
C VAL A 264 -11.10 -7.53 -0.34
N CYS A 265 -11.03 -6.88 -1.50
CA CYS A 265 -10.80 -5.43 -1.61
C CYS A 265 -12.07 -4.58 -1.46
N HIS A 266 -13.23 -5.18 -1.18
CA HIS A 266 -14.54 -4.53 -1.20
C HIS A 266 -14.79 -3.78 -2.52
N SER A 267 -14.46 -4.43 -3.63
CA SER A 267 -14.69 -3.94 -4.99
C SER A 267 -15.67 -4.84 -5.75
N ARG A 268 -16.05 -4.43 -6.96
CA ARG A 268 -16.83 -5.26 -7.90
C ARG A 268 -15.97 -5.69 -9.07
N ALA A 269 -16.10 -6.95 -9.48
CA ALA A 269 -15.49 -7.50 -10.67
C ALA A 269 -16.47 -7.47 -11.84
N ILE A 270 -15.98 -7.07 -13.02
CA ILE A 270 -16.66 -7.22 -14.30
C ILE A 270 -15.88 -8.25 -15.11
N LEU A 271 -16.53 -9.37 -15.43
CA LEU A 271 -15.97 -10.40 -16.29
C LEU A 271 -16.63 -10.30 -17.66
N VAL A 272 -15.84 -10.02 -18.69
CA VAL A 272 -16.33 -9.94 -20.07
C VAL A 272 -16.08 -11.27 -20.74
N THR A 273 -17.16 -11.98 -21.10
CA THR A 273 -17.13 -13.36 -21.58
C THR A 273 -17.73 -13.48 -22.98
N ARG A 274 -17.22 -14.38 -23.82
CA ARG A 274 -17.82 -14.65 -25.14
C ARG A 274 -19.11 -15.45 -25.08
N ARG A 275 -19.31 -16.26 -24.04
CA ARG A 275 -20.55 -16.99 -23.83
C ARG A 275 -21.59 -16.07 -23.20
N SER A 276 -22.77 -16.04 -23.81
CA SER A 276 -24.02 -15.60 -23.19
C SER A 276 -24.43 -16.61 -22.12
N GLU A 277 -23.69 -16.67 -21.02
CA GLU A 277 -24.24 -17.23 -19.79
C GLU A 277 -25.12 -16.15 -19.17
N ASP A 278 -26.32 -16.54 -18.71
CA ASP A 278 -27.23 -15.64 -17.98
C ASP A 278 -26.42 -14.82 -16.97
N ALA A 279 -26.70 -13.52 -16.92
CA ALA A 279 -26.02 -12.58 -16.04
C ALA A 279 -26.23 -13.02 -14.57
N LEU A 280 -25.33 -13.86 -14.06
CA LEU A 280 -25.26 -14.21 -12.65
C LEU A 280 -24.74 -12.99 -11.91
N MET A 281 -25.68 -12.12 -11.52
CA MET A 281 -25.43 -10.99 -10.64
C MET A 281 -25.27 -11.50 -9.21
N ASN A 282 -24.03 -11.76 -8.81
CA ASN A 282 -23.66 -11.73 -7.40
C ASN A 282 -23.24 -10.31 -7.03
N SER A 283 -23.31 -9.94 -5.75
CA SER A 283 -23.00 -8.58 -5.26
C SER A 283 -21.63 -8.03 -5.71
N HIS A 284 -20.70 -8.92 -6.07
CA HIS A 284 -19.34 -8.60 -6.48
C HIS A 284 -19.02 -8.94 -7.94
N VAL A 285 -19.91 -9.53 -8.74
CA VAL A 285 -19.58 -9.97 -10.11
C VAL A 285 -20.68 -9.58 -11.09
N VAL A 286 -20.28 -8.88 -12.16
CA VAL A 286 -21.12 -8.62 -13.33
C VAL A 286 -20.49 -9.33 -14.53
N ARG A 287 -21.24 -10.22 -15.18
CA ARG A 287 -20.84 -10.85 -16.44
C ARG A 287 -21.45 -10.08 -17.61
N ILE A 288 -20.62 -9.68 -18.57
CA ILE A 288 -21.07 -8.94 -19.76
C ILE A 288 -20.61 -9.72 -20.99
N PRO A 289 -21.47 -9.94 -22.00
CA PRO A 289 -21.02 -10.49 -23.27
C PRO A 289 -19.99 -9.58 -23.96
N GLU A 290 -19.01 -10.17 -24.66
CA GLU A 290 -17.99 -9.42 -25.44
C GLU A 290 -18.59 -8.57 -26.57
#